data_AF-R0HS87-F1
#
_entry.id   AF-R0HS87-F1
#
_cell.length_a   1.000
_cell.length_b   1.000
_cell.length_c   1.000
_cell.angle_alpha   90.00
_cell.angle_beta   90.00
_cell.angle_gamma   90.00
#
_symmetry.space_group_name_H-M   'P 1'
#
loop_
_entity.id
_entity.type
_entity.pdbx_description
1 polymer ?
#
loop_
_entity_poly.entity_id
_entity_poly.type
_entity_poly.pdbx_seq_one_letter_code
_entity_poly.pdbx_strand_id
1 'polypeptide(L)'
;MDNLEDMKIVAEQWSKQGIEFVQKIPQPQLYAAIAVLLLATIWLFAIRFFRRTKSNTVLLSGLSGSGKTMLFYQLRDGSSHQGAVTSMEPNEGTFVLHNENTKKGKVKPVHLVDVPGHSRLRSKLEEYLPRAAAVVFVVDALEFLPNIRAASEYLYDILTNASVVKNKVPVLLCCNKTDKVTAHTKEFIRKQMEKEM
;
A
#
# COMPACT_ATOMS: atom_id res chain seq x y z
N MET A 1 21.94 25.91 -37.34
CA MET A 1 22.41 24.56 -37.72
C MET A 1 23.84 24.35 -37.21
N ASP A 2 24.62 25.42 -37.10
CA ASP A 2 26.01 25.49 -36.60
C ASP A 2 26.26 24.85 -35.22
N ASN A 3 25.32 25.02 -34.27
CA ASN A 3 25.48 24.52 -32.90
C ASN A 3 25.51 22.97 -32.81
N LEU A 4 24.95 22.26 -33.81
CA LEU A 4 24.97 20.79 -33.85
C LEU A 4 26.29 20.24 -34.41
N GLU A 5 26.94 21.01 -35.29
CA GLU A 5 28.23 20.64 -35.90
C GLU A 5 29.38 20.89 -34.92
N ASP A 6 29.32 22.00 -34.18
CA ASP A 6 30.28 22.28 -33.10
C ASP A 6 30.24 21.22 -32.00
N MET A 7 29.04 20.76 -31.59
CA MET A 7 28.91 19.67 -30.61
C MET A 7 29.50 18.35 -31.09
N LYS A 8 29.44 18.06 -32.39
CA LYS A 8 30.03 16.84 -32.95
C LYS A 8 31.55 16.90 -32.93
N ILE A 9 32.13 18.04 -33.28
CA ILE A 9 33.58 18.25 -33.26
C ILE A 9 34.12 18.14 -31.84
N VAL A 10 33.44 18.73 -30.86
CA VAL A 10 33.80 18.59 -29.45
C VAL A 10 33.70 17.14 -28.98
N ALA A 11 32.64 16.42 -29.34
CA ALA A 11 32.49 15.00 -28.97
C ALA A 11 33.59 14.11 -29.59
N GLU A 12 33.99 14.37 -30.84
CA GLU A 12 35.10 13.67 -31.49
C GLU A 12 36.45 14.00 -30.85
N GLN A 13 36.68 15.24 -30.44
CA GLN A 13 37.92 15.65 -29.80
C GLN A 13 38.05 15.03 -28.40
N TRP A 14 36.96 14.96 -27.64
CA TRP A 14 36.90 14.29 -26.34
C TRP A 14 37.07 12.78 -26.45
N SER A 15 36.50 12.14 -27.49
CA SER A 15 36.67 10.70 -27.68
C SER A 15 38.11 10.34 -28.04
N LYS A 16 38.75 11.12 -28.93
CA LYS A 16 40.17 10.94 -29.29
C LYS A 16 41.09 11.12 -28.09
N GLN A 17 40.88 12.16 -27.28
CA GLN A 17 41.64 12.37 -26.04
C GLN A 17 41.43 11.24 -25.02
N GLY A 18 40.20 10.71 -24.92
CA GLY A 18 39.90 9.56 -24.07
C GLY A 18 40.65 8.29 -24.50
N ILE A 19 40.73 8.03 -25.79
CA ILE A 19 41.42 6.84 -26.35
C ILE A 19 42.94 6.93 -26.13
N GLU A 20 43.55 8.10 -26.35
CA GLU A 20 44.98 8.31 -26.09
C GLU A 20 45.34 8.17 -24.60
N PHE A 21 44.44 8.62 -23.72
CA PHE A 21 44.62 8.45 -22.27
C PHE A 21 44.52 6.99 -21.85
N VAL A 22 43.60 6.23 -22.44
CA VAL A 22 43.44 4.78 -22.22
C VAL A 22 44.64 3.98 -22.69
N GLN A 23 45.28 4.37 -23.80
CA GLN A 23 46.49 3.71 -24.31
C GLN A 23 47.74 3.92 -23.46
N LYS A 24 47.82 5.02 -22.69
CA LYS A 24 48.95 5.28 -21.77
C LYS A 24 48.89 4.47 -20.47
N ILE A 25 47.74 3.86 -20.15
CA ILE A 25 47.53 3.09 -18.93
C ILE A 25 48.02 1.64 -19.16
N PRO A 26 48.81 1.05 -18.24
CA PRO A 26 49.24 -0.33 -18.38
C PRO A 26 48.03 -1.28 -18.43
N GLN A 27 48.03 -2.18 -19.42
CA GLN A 27 46.98 -3.17 -19.73
C GLN A 27 46.32 -3.82 -18.50
N PRO A 28 47.06 -4.32 -17.48
CA PRO A 28 46.42 -4.94 -16.31
C PRO A 28 45.56 -3.99 -15.46
N GLN A 29 45.93 -2.71 -15.38
CA GLN A 29 45.14 -1.70 -14.65
C GLN A 29 43.85 -1.35 -15.39
N LEU A 30 43.90 -1.35 -16.73
CA LEU A 30 42.70 -1.11 -17.56
C LEU A 30 41.68 -2.23 -17.40
N TYR A 31 42.11 -3.50 -17.49
CA TYR A 31 41.23 -4.65 -17.28
C TYR A 31 40.63 -4.66 -15.87
N ALA A 32 41.43 -4.34 -14.85
CA ALA A 32 40.94 -4.23 -13.47
C ALA A 32 39.88 -3.13 -13.32
N ALA A 33 40.11 -1.94 -13.90
CA ALA A 33 39.16 -0.84 -13.84
C ALA A 33 37.82 -1.17 -14.53
N ILE A 34 37.87 -1.80 -15.71
CA ILE A 34 36.66 -2.23 -16.44
C ILE A 34 35.92 -3.30 -15.64
N ALA A 35 36.62 -4.28 -15.07
CA ALA A 35 36.00 -5.34 -14.27
C ALA A 35 35.31 -4.78 -13.02
N VAL A 36 35.94 -3.81 -12.32
CA VAL A 36 35.34 -3.14 -11.16
C VAL A 36 34.10 -2.35 -11.56
N LEU A 37 34.12 -1.66 -12.71
CA LEU A 37 32.99 -0.88 -13.19
C LEU A 37 31.79 -1.79 -13.58
N LEU A 38 32.07 -2.93 -14.23
CA LEU A 38 31.06 -3.93 -14.55
C LEU A 38 30.47 -4.58 -13.28
N LEU A 39 31.29 -4.94 -12.30
CA LEU A 39 30.80 -5.49 -11.04
C LEU A 39 29.96 -4.47 -10.26
N ALA A 40 30.39 -3.21 -10.20
CA ALA A 40 29.67 -2.14 -9.51
C ALA A 40 28.30 -1.86 -10.18
N THR A 41 28.26 -1.85 -11.52
CA THR A 41 27.01 -1.67 -12.26
C THR A 41 26.06 -2.85 -12.08
N ILE A 42 26.53 -4.10 -12.18
CA ILE A 42 25.74 -5.30 -11.91
C ILE A 42 25.19 -5.27 -10.49
N TRP A 43 26.02 -4.89 -9.50
CA TRP A 43 25.62 -4.79 -8.10
C TRP A 43 24.55 -3.71 -7.88
N LEU A 44 24.70 -2.53 -8.50
CA LEU A 44 23.69 -1.47 -8.45
C LEU A 44 22.36 -1.89 -9.10
N PHE A 45 22.40 -2.55 -10.25
CA PHE A 45 21.22 -3.08 -10.91
C PHE A 45 20.55 -4.18 -10.08
N ALA A 46 21.34 -5.09 -9.48
CA ALA A 46 20.84 -6.11 -8.58
C ALA A 46 20.14 -5.46 -7.37
N ILE A 47 20.76 -4.49 -6.69
CA ILE A 47 20.12 -3.78 -5.57
C ILE A 47 18.81 -3.12 -6.00
N ARG A 48 18.78 -2.49 -7.18
CA ARG A 48 17.60 -1.81 -7.67
C ARG A 48 16.49 -2.79 -8.06
N PHE A 49 16.84 -3.96 -8.57
CA PHE A 49 15.91 -5.04 -8.89
C PHE A 49 15.37 -5.73 -7.64
N PHE A 50 16.22 -5.94 -6.62
CA PHE A 50 15.84 -6.52 -5.33
C PHE A 50 15.14 -5.52 -4.40
N ARG A 51 15.14 -4.22 -4.73
CA ARG A 51 14.39 -3.22 -3.98
C ARG A 51 12.89 -3.44 -4.17
N ARG A 52 12.28 -4.07 -3.18
CA ARG A 52 10.82 -4.25 -3.12
C ARG A 52 10.10 -2.91 -3.22
N THR A 53 9.08 -2.88 -4.07
CA THR A 53 8.12 -1.77 -4.13
C THR A 53 7.39 -1.68 -2.79
N LYS A 54 7.25 -0.47 -2.25
CA LYS A 54 6.46 -0.26 -1.04
C LYS A 54 4.98 -0.42 -1.40
N SER A 55 4.24 -1.21 -0.61
CA SER A 55 2.79 -1.24 -0.69
C SER A 55 2.23 0.14 -0.34
N ASN A 56 1.22 0.60 -1.09
CA ASN A 56 0.47 1.84 -0.83
C ASN A 56 -1.04 1.58 -0.66
N THR A 57 -1.42 0.31 -0.54
CA THR A 57 -2.82 -0.11 -0.54
C THR A 57 -3.34 -0.23 0.89
N VAL A 58 -4.39 0.52 1.23
CA VAL A 58 -5.13 0.39 2.48
C VAL A 58 -6.35 -0.48 2.22
N LEU A 59 -6.55 -1.51 3.03
CA LEU A 59 -7.68 -2.43 2.89
C LEU A 59 -8.75 -2.12 3.93
N LEU A 60 -10.00 -1.99 3.52
CA LEU A 60 -11.16 -2.00 4.40
C LEU A 60 -11.69 -3.43 4.50
N SER A 61 -11.65 -3.99 5.70
CA SER A 61 -12.16 -5.33 6.00
C SER A 61 -13.09 -5.30 7.21
N GLY A 62 -13.81 -6.39 7.47
CA GLY A 62 -14.83 -6.50 8.52
C GLY A 62 -16.13 -7.13 8.03
N LEU A 63 -17.02 -7.48 8.96
CA LEU A 63 -18.28 -8.17 8.66
C LEU A 63 -19.21 -7.37 7.74
N SER A 64 -20.10 -8.07 7.03
CA SER A 64 -21.19 -7.42 6.29
C SER A 64 -22.03 -6.53 7.22
N GLY A 65 -22.44 -5.36 6.72
CA GLY A 65 -23.22 -4.41 7.51
C GLY A 65 -22.40 -3.47 8.41
N SER A 66 -21.08 -3.67 8.57
CA SER A 66 -20.25 -2.77 9.39
C SER A 66 -20.03 -1.36 8.83
N GLY A 67 -20.36 -1.14 7.55
CA GLY A 67 -20.29 0.17 6.90
C GLY A 67 -19.00 0.46 6.11
N LYS A 68 -18.24 -0.58 5.71
CA LYS A 68 -17.02 -0.44 4.90
C LYS A 68 -17.22 0.38 3.62
N THR A 69 -18.25 0.06 2.83
CA THR A 69 -18.55 0.73 1.57
C THR A 69 -18.98 2.18 1.77
N MET A 70 -19.75 2.46 2.82
CA MET A 70 -20.10 3.84 3.20
C MET A 70 -18.84 4.64 3.56
N LEU A 71 -17.93 4.04 4.34
CA LEU A 71 -16.66 4.65 4.71
C LEU A 71 -15.77 4.91 3.48
N PHE A 72 -15.73 3.98 2.52
CA PHE A 72 -15.01 4.15 1.26
C PHE A 72 -15.46 5.40 0.50
N TYR A 73 -16.78 5.54 0.28
CA TYR A 73 -17.33 6.71 -0.42
C TYR A 73 -17.20 7.99 0.38
N GLN A 74 -17.32 7.93 1.71
CA GLN A 74 -17.12 9.10 2.56
C GLN A 74 -15.67 9.62 2.49
N LEU A 75 -14.68 8.73 2.44
CA LEU A 75 -13.27 9.11 2.29
C LEU A 75 -12.96 9.68 0.90
N ARG A 76 -13.63 9.16 -0.14
CA ARG A 76 -13.45 9.57 -1.53
C ARG A 76 -14.13 10.90 -1.86
N ASP A 77 -15.43 10.98 -1.57
CA ASP A 77 -16.29 12.05 -2.08
C ASP A 77 -16.69 13.04 -0.97
N GLY A 78 -16.47 12.70 0.31
CA GLY A 78 -16.94 13.49 1.45
C GLY A 78 -18.44 13.32 1.74
N SER A 79 -19.17 12.57 0.93
CA SER A 79 -20.61 12.34 1.08
C SER A 79 -20.93 10.90 1.48
N SER A 80 -21.85 10.75 2.43
CA SER A 80 -22.42 9.46 2.78
C SER A 80 -23.45 9.08 1.72
N HIS A 81 -23.08 8.19 0.80
CA HIS A 81 -24.01 7.64 -0.19
C HIS A 81 -25.04 6.74 0.53
N GLN A 82 -26.21 7.29 0.84
CA GLN A 82 -27.29 6.53 1.48
C GLN A 82 -27.80 5.45 0.51
N GLY A 83 -28.02 4.24 1.04
CA GLY A 83 -28.52 3.10 0.25
C GLY A 83 -27.46 2.13 -0.28
N ALA A 84 -26.25 2.12 0.29
CA ALA A 84 -25.25 1.11 -0.06
C ALA A 84 -25.77 -0.32 0.21
N VAL A 85 -25.74 -1.16 -0.82
CA VAL A 85 -26.08 -2.60 -0.75
C VAL A 85 -24.84 -3.43 -0.47
N THR A 86 -25.01 -4.73 -0.22
CA THR A 86 -23.89 -5.65 0.02
C THR A 86 -22.97 -5.75 -1.21
N SER A 87 -21.72 -5.31 -1.07
CA SER A 87 -20.70 -5.45 -2.11
C SER A 87 -20.43 -6.93 -2.44
N MET A 88 -20.58 -7.29 -3.71
CA MET A 88 -20.25 -8.63 -4.23
C MET A 88 -18.84 -8.66 -4.85
N GLU A 89 -18.32 -7.50 -5.25
CA GLU A 89 -16.98 -7.31 -5.80
C GLU A 89 -16.19 -6.28 -4.99
N PRO A 90 -14.85 -6.40 -4.93
CA PRO A 90 -14.01 -5.41 -4.27
C PRO A 90 -14.09 -4.07 -5.01
N ASN A 91 -14.29 -2.97 -4.28
CA ASN A 91 -14.21 -1.63 -4.87
C ASN A 91 -12.81 -1.07 -4.66
N GLU A 92 -12.13 -0.69 -5.73
CA GLU A 92 -10.79 -0.10 -5.68
C GLU A 92 -10.84 1.37 -6.12
N GLY A 93 -10.08 2.22 -5.43
CA GLY A 93 -9.97 3.62 -5.78
C GLY A 93 -8.64 4.20 -5.34
N THR A 94 -7.93 4.83 -6.26
CA THR A 94 -6.79 5.69 -5.92
C THR A 94 -7.26 7.13 -5.96
N PHE A 95 -7.34 7.75 -4.79
CA PHE A 95 -7.83 9.12 -4.68
C PHE A 95 -7.09 9.88 -3.58
N VAL A 96 -7.18 11.19 -3.68
CA VAL A 96 -6.80 12.07 -2.59
C VAL A 96 -7.95 12.12 -1.59
N LEU A 97 -7.64 11.92 -0.30
CA LEU A 97 -8.64 11.99 0.76
C LEU A 97 -9.32 13.37 0.75
N HIS A 98 -10.66 13.38 0.81
CA HIS A 98 -11.44 14.63 0.73
C HIS A 98 -10.98 15.69 1.75
N ASN A 99 -10.63 15.27 2.97
CA ASN A 99 -10.18 16.16 4.04
C ASN A 99 -8.74 16.68 3.86
N GLU A 100 -7.95 16.11 2.95
CA GLU A 100 -6.61 16.60 2.62
C GLU A 100 -6.63 17.62 1.48
N ASN A 101 -7.68 17.65 0.65
CA ASN A 101 -7.84 18.67 -0.39
C ASN A 101 -7.87 20.10 0.17
N THR A 102 -8.26 20.28 1.44
CA THR A 102 -8.33 21.58 2.10
C THR A 102 -7.00 22.03 2.71
N LYS A 103 -6.01 21.13 2.86
CA LYS A 103 -4.70 21.45 3.46
C LYS A 103 -3.69 21.82 2.38
N LYS A 104 -3.06 23.00 2.52
CA LYS A 104 -1.95 23.43 1.65
C LYS A 104 -0.70 22.59 1.96
N GLY A 105 -0.50 21.49 1.23
CA GLY A 105 0.65 20.60 1.38
C GLY A 105 0.80 19.63 0.20
N LYS A 106 1.88 18.83 0.18
CA LYS A 106 2.04 17.74 -0.79
C LYS A 106 1.06 16.62 -0.47
N VAL A 107 -0.07 16.60 -1.16
CA VAL A 107 -1.10 15.58 -0.96
C VAL A 107 -0.71 14.32 -1.74
N LYS A 108 -0.65 13.18 -1.05
CA LYS A 108 -0.32 11.89 -1.67
C LYS A 108 -1.61 11.11 -1.90
N PRO A 109 -1.83 10.57 -3.12
CA PRO A 109 -2.97 9.72 -3.35
C PRO A 109 -2.84 8.42 -2.55
N VAL A 110 -3.93 8.00 -1.93
CA VAL A 110 -4.04 6.74 -1.20
C VAL A 110 -4.82 5.76 -2.06
N HIS A 111 -4.31 4.53 -2.17
CA HIS A 111 -5.02 3.45 -2.84
C HIS A 111 -5.87 2.72 -1.80
N LEU A 112 -7.18 2.90 -1.82
CA LEU A 112 -8.11 2.27 -0.90
C LEU A 112 -8.85 1.12 -1.60
N VAL A 113 -9.02 0.00 -0.91
CA VAL A 113 -9.80 -1.15 -1.40
C VAL A 113 -10.85 -1.53 -0.37
N ASP A 114 -12.12 -1.50 -0.76
CA ASP A 114 -13.25 -2.05 0.00
C ASP A 114 -13.44 -3.52 -0.35
N VAL A 115 -13.19 -4.41 0.60
CA VAL A 115 -13.33 -5.86 0.41
C VAL A 115 -14.69 -6.34 0.92
N PRO A 116 -15.41 -7.19 0.17
CA PRO A 116 -16.67 -7.77 0.63
C PRO A 116 -16.56 -8.45 2.00
N GLY A 117 -17.53 -8.19 2.88
CA GLY A 117 -17.54 -8.70 4.25
C GLY A 117 -18.26 -10.04 4.44
N HIS A 118 -18.87 -10.59 3.39
CA HIS A 118 -19.60 -11.85 3.48
C HIS A 118 -18.62 -13.03 3.58
N SER A 119 -18.90 -14.03 4.41
CA SER A 119 -17.99 -15.15 4.70
C SER A 119 -17.50 -15.88 3.45
N ARG A 120 -18.38 -16.06 2.45
CA ARG A 120 -18.03 -16.73 1.17
C ARG A 120 -17.05 -15.93 0.30
N LEU A 121 -16.92 -14.63 0.52
CA LEU A 121 -16.08 -13.75 -0.29
C LEU A 121 -14.75 -13.40 0.41
N ARG A 122 -14.46 -14.02 1.57
CA ARG A 122 -13.19 -13.81 2.30
C ARG A 122 -11.96 -14.20 1.48
N SER A 123 -12.06 -15.14 0.56
CA SER A 123 -10.95 -15.50 -0.35
C SER A 123 -10.47 -14.31 -1.20
N LYS A 124 -11.36 -13.36 -1.53
CA LYS A 124 -10.97 -12.12 -2.22
C LYS A 124 -10.04 -11.26 -1.38
N LEU A 125 -10.13 -11.30 -0.04
CA LEU A 125 -9.22 -10.56 0.83
C LEU A 125 -7.78 -11.05 0.68
N GLU A 126 -7.58 -12.37 0.56
CA GLU A 126 -6.26 -12.99 0.49
C GLU A 126 -5.45 -12.55 -0.73
N GLU A 127 -6.12 -12.20 -1.83
CA GLU A 127 -5.49 -11.64 -3.03
C GLU A 127 -4.85 -10.27 -2.76
N TYR A 128 -5.44 -9.47 -1.86
CA TYR A 128 -4.98 -8.12 -1.57
C TYR A 128 -4.01 -8.03 -0.37
N LEU A 129 -4.04 -8.97 0.57
CA LEU A 129 -3.18 -8.95 1.76
C LEU A 129 -1.67 -8.82 1.46
N PRO A 130 -1.09 -9.49 0.45
CA PRO A 130 0.33 -9.31 0.09
C PRO A 130 0.68 -7.88 -0.34
N ARG A 131 -0.29 -7.12 -0.85
CA ARG A 131 -0.14 -5.74 -1.33
C ARG A 131 -0.54 -4.70 -0.29
N ALA A 132 -1.01 -5.12 0.89
CA ALA A 132 -1.48 -4.21 1.93
C ALA A 132 -0.34 -3.42 2.58
N ALA A 133 -0.53 -2.11 2.70
CA ALA A 133 0.27 -1.21 3.53
C ALA A 133 -0.33 -1.09 4.94
N ALA A 134 -1.65 -1.18 5.05
CA ALA A 134 -2.40 -1.20 6.30
C ALA A 134 -3.76 -1.90 6.09
N VAL A 135 -4.32 -2.48 7.14
CA VAL A 135 -5.68 -3.01 7.16
C VAL A 135 -6.51 -2.23 8.16
N VAL A 136 -7.66 -1.73 7.75
CA VAL A 136 -8.66 -1.12 8.61
C VAL A 136 -9.79 -2.13 8.78
N PHE A 137 -9.89 -2.69 9.98
CA PHE A 137 -10.93 -3.63 10.36
C PHE A 137 -12.12 -2.85 10.95
N VAL A 138 -13.20 -2.76 10.18
CA VAL A 138 -14.41 -1.99 10.51
C VAL A 138 -15.40 -2.88 11.23
N VAL A 139 -15.73 -2.50 12.46
CA VAL A 139 -16.69 -3.17 13.35
C VAL A 139 -17.90 -2.28 13.54
N ASP A 140 -19.09 -2.89 13.52
CA ASP A 140 -20.31 -2.20 13.90
C ASP A 140 -20.39 -2.10 15.43
N ALA A 141 -20.32 -0.87 15.97
CA ALA A 141 -20.42 -0.65 17.41
C ALA A 141 -21.86 -0.80 17.95
N LEU A 142 -22.88 -0.74 17.09
CA LEU A 142 -24.29 -0.89 17.46
C LEU A 142 -24.66 -2.37 17.62
N GLU A 143 -24.32 -3.18 16.64
CA GLU A 143 -24.63 -4.62 16.61
C GLU A 143 -23.41 -5.49 16.93
N PHE A 144 -22.61 -5.06 17.90
CA PHE A 144 -21.36 -5.73 18.25
C PHE A 144 -21.57 -7.08 18.95
N LEU A 145 -22.39 -7.12 20.01
CA LEU A 145 -22.53 -8.31 20.87
C LEU A 145 -23.01 -9.57 20.13
N PRO A 146 -24.02 -9.52 19.24
CA PRO A 146 -24.45 -10.71 18.50
C PRO A 146 -23.38 -11.22 17.53
N ASN A 147 -22.54 -10.32 17.03
CA ASN A 147 -21.57 -10.58 15.97
C ASN A 147 -20.14 -10.76 16.48
N ILE A 148 -19.91 -10.69 17.80
CA ILE A 148 -18.57 -10.69 18.40
C ILE A 148 -17.73 -11.90 18.00
N ARG A 149 -18.32 -13.09 18.00
CA ARG A 149 -17.65 -14.34 17.59
C ARG A 149 -17.15 -14.26 16.15
N ALA A 150 -18.08 -14.02 15.22
CA ALA A 150 -17.75 -13.94 13.81
C ALA A 150 -16.76 -12.80 13.50
N ALA A 151 -16.82 -11.68 14.23
CA ALA A 151 -15.90 -10.56 14.07
C ALA A 151 -14.51 -10.88 14.61
N SER A 152 -14.42 -11.55 15.77
CA SER A 152 -13.17 -11.92 16.42
C SER A 152 -12.46 -13.03 15.67
N GLU A 153 -13.19 -14.07 15.23
CA GLU A 153 -12.66 -15.10 14.32
C GLU A 153 -12.11 -14.47 13.04
N TYR A 154 -12.86 -13.54 12.43
CA TYR A 154 -12.39 -12.89 11.20
C TYR A 154 -11.15 -12.02 11.44
N LEU A 155 -11.09 -11.28 12.55
CA LEU A 155 -9.91 -10.52 12.91
C LEU A 155 -8.71 -11.43 13.17
N TYR A 156 -8.92 -12.57 13.83
CA TYR A 156 -7.91 -13.59 14.06
C TYR A 156 -7.36 -14.17 12.76
N ASP A 157 -8.20 -14.51 11.79
CA ASP A 157 -7.79 -14.97 10.45
C ASP A 157 -6.87 -13.96 9.76
N ILE A 158 -7.19 -12.66 9.87
CA ILE A 158 -6.38 -11.58 9.27
C ILE A 158 -5.03 -11.45 9.99
N LEU A 159 -5.03 -11.46 11.32
CA LEU A 159 -3.82 -11.28 12.13
C LEU A 159 -2.86 -12.46 12.02
N THR A 160 -3.37 -13.67 11.85
CA THR A 160 -2.57 -14.89 11.68
C THR A 160 -2.12 -15.13 10.24
N ASN A 161 -2.64 -14.36 9.27
CA ASN A 161 -2.28 -14.52 7.87
C ASN A 161 -0.78 -14.31 7.65
N ALA A 162 -0.14 -15.24 6.94
CA ALA A 162 1.30 -15.23 6.68
C ALA A 162 1.78 -13.93 6.02
N SER A 163 0.98 -13.33 5.13
CA SER A 163 1.32 -12.06 4.45
C SER A 163 1.33 -10.89 5.44
N VAL A 164 0.36 -10.84 6.35
CA VAL A 164 0.24 -9.80 7.38
C VAL A 164 1.41 -9.87 8.36
N VAL A 165 1.72 -11.07 8.84
CA VAL A 165 2.83 -11.31 9.79
C VAL A 165 4.18 -11.02 9.13
N LYS A 166 4.42 -11.54 7.92
CA LYS A 166 5.69 -11.36 7.19
C LYS A 166 5.97 -9.89 6.88
N ASN A 167 4.96 -9.14 6.47
CA ASN A 167 5.09 -7.74 6.10
C ASN A 167 4.89 -6.78 7.29
N LYS A 168 4.56 -7.30 8.49
CA LYS A 168 4.23 -6.53 9.69
C LYS A 168 3.18 -5.44 9.40
N VAL A 169 2.11 -5.84 8.71
CA VAL A 169 1.07 -4.89 8.28
C VAL A 169 0.33 -4.36 9.51
N PRO A 170 0.28 -3.03 9.73
CA PRO A 170 -0.49 -2.45 10.82
C PRO A 170 -2.00 -2.67 10.60
N VAL A 171 -2.69 -3.09 11.66
CA VAL A 171 -4.14 -3.29 11.66
C VAL A 171 -4.79 -2.25 12.58
N LEU A 172 -5.73 -1.48 12.04
CA LEU A 172 -6.53 -0.50 12.76
C LEU A 172 -7.93 -1.05 13.01
N LEU A 173 -8.33 -1.15 14.28
CA LEU A 173 -9.71 -1.44 14.65
C LEU A 173 -10.56 -0.16 14.59
N CYS A 174 -11.47 -0.08 13.64
CA CYS A 174 -12.39 1.06 13.45
C CYS A 174 -13.79 0.69 13.94
N CYS A 175 -14.20 1.27 15.07
CA CYS A 175 -15.55 1.11 15.62
C CYS A 175 -16.47 2.14 14.94
N ASN A 176 -17.36 1.67 14.06
CA ASN A 176 -18.26 2.50 13.26
C ASN A 176 -19.68 2.55 13.87
N LYS A 177 -20.53 3.46 13.37
CA LYS A 177 -21.91 3.70 13.84
C LYS A 177 -22.02 4.22 15.27
N THR A 178 -21.02 4.97 15.73
CA THR A 178 -20.98 5.58 17.07
C THR A 178 -21.92 6.77 17.22
N ASP A 179 -22.61 7.18 16.16
CA ASP A 179 -23.67 8.20 16.17
C ASP A 179 -24.94 7.73 16.90
N LYS A 180 -25.10 6.41 17.08
CA LYS A 180 -26.26 5.82 17.76
C LYS A 180 -26.04 5.73 19.26
N VAL A 181 -27.08 6.06 20.03
CA VAL A 181 -27.04 6.13 21.51
C VAL A 181 -26.70 4.79 22.16
N THR A 182 -27.05 3.69 21.50
CA THR A 182 -26.83 2.31 21.95
C THR A 182 -25.51 1.73 21.45
N ALA A 183 -24.62 2.53 20.85
CA ALA A 183 -23.31 2.07 20.40
C ALA A 183 -22.37 1.78 21.58
N HIS A 184 -21.64 0.69 21.51
CA HIS A 184 -20.64 0.32 22.51
C HIS A 184 -19.38 1.20 22.41
N THR A 185 -18.71 1.40 23.55
CA THR A 185 -17.45 2.15 23.60
C THR A 185 -16.30 1.35 22.97
N LYS A 186 -15.31 2.06 22.44
CA LYS A 186 -14.11 1.46 21.82
C LYS A 186 -13.33 0.59 22.81
N GLU A 187 -13.28 0.97 24.09
CA GLU A 187 -12.64 0.20 25.15
C GLU A 187 -13.38 -1.12 25.43
N PHE A 188 -14.71 -1.08 25.44
CA PHE A 188 -15.53 -2.27 25.64
C PHE A 188 -15.35 -3.25 24.48
N ILE A 189 -15.44 -2.76 23.24
CA ILE A 189 -15.27 -3.57 22.02
C ILE A 189 -13.88 -4.23 22.04
N ARG A 190 -12.82 -3.45 22.29
CA ARG A 190 -11.45 -3.97 22.38
C ARG A 190 -11.35 -5.10 23.40
N LYS A 191 -11.77 -4.85 24.65
CA LYS A 191 -11.65 -5.83 25.74
C LYS A 191 -12.42 -7.12 25.45
N GLN A 192 -13.57 -7.01 24.81
CA GLN A 192 -14.39 -8.17 24.48
C GLN A 192 -13.82 -8.95 23.30
N MET A 193 -13.34 -8.28 22.25
CA MET A 193 -12.65 -8.97 21.15
C MET A 193 -11.38 -9.68 21.64
N GLU A 194 -10.57 -9.02 22.48
CA GLU A 194 -9.38 -9.63 23.10
C GLU A 194 -9.71 -10.84 23.97
N LYS A 195 -10.92 -10.91 24.53
CA LYS A 195 -11.37 -12.05 25.35
C LYS A 195 -11.85 -13.23 24.48
N GLU A 196 -12.42 -12.95 23.31
CA GLU A 196 -12.99 -13.96 22.42
C GLU A 196 -11.94 -14.58 21.48
N MET A 197 -10.87 -13.82 21.18
CA MET A 197 -9.70 -14.28 20.42
C MET A 197 -8.79 -15.20 21.23
#